data_AF-A0A9X2DA02-F1
#
_entry.id   AF-A0A9X2DA02-F1
#
_cell.length_a   1.000
_cell.length_b   1.000
_cell.length_c   1.000
_cell.angle_alpha   90.00
_cell.angle_beta   90.00
_cell.angle_gamma   90.00
#
_symmetry.space_group_name_H-M   'P 1'
#
loop_
_entity.id
_entity.type
_entity.pdbx_description
1 polymer ?
#
loop_
_entity_poly.entity_id
_entity_poly.type
_entity_poly.pdbx_seq_one_letter_code
_entity_poly.pdbx_strand_id
1 'polypeptide(L)'
;MSPSFPASPALAPDVTALVERVRDRLVASPGALTPQRVAAALREGGRPVGDATVLAVHEALTRDVVGAGPLEPLLRLPGVTDVLVNGPEAVFVDRGRGLEPADVRFADDGAVRRLAQRLAAGAGRRLDDAVPHCDLRLPDGTRFHAVLAPLARPGTTISLRVPPSQVLALDELVARGALPLAAARLLRAVVHARLAFLVTGGTGAGKTTMLAGLLSEVPPGERLVLVEDAGELRPEHPHVVGLEARPPNVEGAGEITLATLVRQALRMRPDRLVVGEVRGAEVVDLLAALNTGHEGGCGTLHANSPADVPARVEALALAAGLDREAVHSQLGAGLHVVLHVARGREGRRGLAEVGVVVPEPHTGRVRVEEAVRVVDGRLVEGPAVDVLAALVAGPDDATEPLG
;
A
#
# COMPACT_ATOMS: atom_id res chain seq x y z
N MET A 1 14.49 -32.09 13.78
CA MET A 1 13.15 -32.65 13.52
C MET A 1 12.35 -31.58 12.79
N SER A 2 12.29 -31.68 11.47
CA SER A 2 11.57 -30.72 10.63
C SER A 2 10.07 -30.98 10.76
N PRO A 3 9.24 -29.98 11.09
CA PRO A 3 7.81 -30.17 11.08
C PRO A 3 7.34 -30.26 9.62
N SER A 4 6.85 -31.45 9.25
CA SER A 4 6.04 -31.66 8.05
C SER A 4 4.71 -30.95 8.29
N PHE A 5 4.38 -30.00 7.43
CA PHE A 5 3.11 -29.29 7.44
C PHE A 5 2.30 -29.65 6.18
N PRO A 6 0.97 -29.65 6.28
CA PRO A 6 0.11 -30.17 5.22
C PRO A 6 0.22 -29.28 3.99
N ALA A 7 0.33 -29.93 2.82
CA ALA A 7 0.11 -29.26 1.55
C ALA A 7 -1.24 -28.52 1.58
N SER A 8 -1.29 -27.33 0.99
CA SER A 8 -2.56 -26.70 0.62
C SER A 8 -3.43 -27.76 -0.06
N PRO A 9 -4.73 -27.89 0.23
CA PRO A 9 -5.50 -29.03 -0.25
C PRO A 9 -5.56 -28.94 -1.77
N ALA A 10 -4.68 -29.71 -2.42
CA ALA A 10 -4.82 -30.01 -3.83
C ALA A 10 -6.25 -30.50 -4.01
N LEU A 11 -6.96 -29.92 -4.97
CA LEU A 11 -8.27 -30.47 -5.35
C LEU A 11 -8.06 -31.96 -5.59
N ALA A 12 -8.92 -32.79 -4.99
CA ALA A 12 -8.85 -34.22 -5.21
C ALA A 12 -8.80 -34.46 -6.72
N PRO A 13 -7.94 -35.38 -7.23
CA PRO A 13 -7.70 -35.55 -8.66
C PRO A 13 -8.98 -35.75 -9.50
N ASP A 14 -10.03 -36.29 -8.88
CA ASP A 14 -11.38 -36.41 -9.46
C ASP A 14 -12.04 -35.04 -9.73
N VAL A 15 -11.89 -34.07 -8.83
CA VAL A 15 -12.43 -32.70 -8.99
C VAL A 15 -11.70 -31.95 -10.09
N THR A 16 -10.37 -32.09 -10.20
CA THR A 16 -9.60 -31.46 -11.28
C THR A 16 -10.04 -31.96 -12.66
N ALA A 17 -10.25 -33.26 -12.81
CA ALA A 17 -10.78 -33.84 -14.06
C ALA A 17 -12.22 -33.39 -14.36
N LEU A 18 -13.05 -33.18 -13.32
CA LEU A 18 -14.39 -32.63 -13.47
C LEU A 18 -14.37 -31.15 -13.91
N VAL A 19 -13.45 -30.34 -13.39
CA VAL A 19 -13.29 -28.92 -13.77
C VAL A 19 -12.95 -28.79 -15.25
N GLU A 20 -11.98 -29.54 -15.76
CA GLU A 20 -11.62 -29.50 -17.20
C GLU A 20 -12.80 -29.90 -18.09
N ARG A 21 -13.50 -31.00 -17.76
CA ARG A 21 -14.69 -31.44 -18.52
C ARG A 21 -15.81 -30.41 -18.54
N VAL A 22 -16.07 -29.76 -17.40
CA VAL A 22 -17.11 -28.72 -17.32
C VAL A 22 -16.67 -27.47 -18.06
N ARG A 23 -15.38 -27.09 -17.97
CA ARG A 23 -14.81 -25.96 -18.69
C ARG A 23 -15.01 -26.09 -20.19
N ASP A 24 -14.62 -27.23 -20.78
CA ASP A 24 -14.76 -27.50 -22.23
C ASP A 24 -16.21 -27.35 -22.71
N ARG A 25 -17.18 -27.75 -21.88
CA ARG A 25 -18.61 -27.65 -22.19
C ARG A 25 -19.16 -26.24 -22.07
N LEU A 26 -18.75 -25.51 -21.03
CA LEU A 26 -19.20 -24.14 -20.81
C LEU A 26 -18.64 -23.16 -21.87
N VAL A 27 -17.50 -23.48 -22.49
CA VAL A 27 -16.97 -22.73 -23.64
C VAL A 27 -17.93 -22.75 -24.83
N ALA A 28 -18.71 -23.84 -25.02
CA ALA A 28 -19.66 -23.97 -26.12
C ALA A 28 -21.00 -23.23 -25.90
N SER A 29 -21.24 -22.65 -24.72
CA SER A 29 -22.51 -21.98 -24.38
C SER A 29 -22.30 -20.74 -23.49
N PRO A 30 -22.27 -19.53 -24.09
CA PRO A 30 -22.04 -18.29 -23.35
C PRO A 30 -23.10 -18.01 -22.27
N GLY A 31 -22.68 -17.47 -21.13
CA GLY A 31 -23.57 -16.96 -20.07
C GLY A 31 -22.88 -16.84 -18.71
N ALA A 32 -23.58 -16.33 -17.70
CA ALA A 32 -23.04 -16.21 -16.33
C ALA A 32 -22.71 -17.57 -15.71
N LEU A 33 -21.54 -17.72 -15.10
CA LEU A 33 -21.15 -18.95 -14.39
C LEU A 33 -21.91 -19.03 -13.05
N THR A 34 -22.82 -20.00 -12.91
CA THR A 34 -23.59 -20.20 -11.67
C THR A 34 -23.49 -21.65 -11.20
N PRO A 35 -23.69 -21.94 -9.89
CA PRO A 35 -23.71 -23.31 -9.37
C PRO A 35 -24.70 -24.21 -10.13
N GLN A 36 -25.84 -23.65 -10.55
CA GLN A 36 -26.88 -24.36 -11.30
C GLN A 36 -26.41 -24.77 -12.70
N ARG A 37 -25.65 -23.92 -13.39
CA ARG A 37 -25.08 -24.23 -14.72
C ARG A 37 -23.95 -25.25 -14.62
N VAL A 38 -23.13 -25.17 -13.58
CA VAL A 38 -22.10 -26.17 -13.29
C VAL A 38 -22.75 -27.51 -12.98
N ALA A 39 -23.81 -27.54 -12.16
CA ALA A 39 -24.58 -28.75 -11.89
C ALA A 39 -25.20 -29.35 -13.16
N ALA A 40 -25.73 -28.52 -14.07
CA ALA A 40 -26.26 -28.98 -15.35
C ALA A 40 -25.17 -29.62 -16.23
N ALA A 41 -24.03 -28.94 -16.40
CA ALA A 41 -22.91 -29.44 -17.18
C ALA A 41 -22.30 -30.73 -16.60
N LEU A 42 -22.30 -30.89 -15.28
CA LEU A 42 -21.88 -32.11 -14.59
C LEU A 42 -22.88 -33.28 -14.78
N ARG A 43 -24.19 -33.02 -14.69
CA ARG A 43 -25.24 -34.04 -14.88
C ARG A 43 -25.24 -34.65 -16.28
N GLU A 44 -25.01 -33.83 -17.30
CA GLU A 44 -24.84 -34.28 -18.69
C GLU A 44 -23.59 -35.18 -18.88
N GLY A 45 -22.70 -35.25 -17.88
CA GLY A 45 -21.51 -36.10 -17.86
C GLY A 45 -21.74 -37.53 -17.37
N GLY A 46 -22.96 -37.88 -16.95
CA GLY A 46 -23.36 -39.27 -16.70
C GLY A 46 -23.28 -39.75 -15.24
N ARG A 47 -23.08 -38.89 -14.24
CA ARG A 47 -23.25 -39.25 -12.82
C ARG A 47 -23.86 -38.11 -11.99
N PRO A 48 -24.79 -38.39 -11.06
CA PRO A 48 -25.19 -37.42 -10.05
C PRO A 48 -23.97 -37.09 -9.18
N VAL A 49 -23.64 -35.81 -9.07
CA VAL A 49 -22.55 -35.30 -8.25
C VAL A 49 -23.15 -34.54 -7.07
N GLY A 50 -22.62 -34.72 -5.86
CA GLY A 50 -23.15 -34.06 -4.67
C GLY A 50 -22.95 -32.54 -4.69
N ASP A 51 -23.78 -31.81 -3.93
CA ASP A 51 -23.77 -30.34 -3.87
C ASP A 51 -22.39 -29.78 -3.48
N ALA A 52 -21.67 -30.46 -2.58
CA ALA A 52 -20.31 -30.08 -2.20
C ALA A 52 -19.33 -30.12 -3.39
N THR A 53 -19.45 -31.10 -4.29
CA THR A 53 -18.62 -31.20 -5.48
C THR A 53 -19.03 -30.18 -6.54
N VAL A 54 -20.34 -29.93 -6.70
CA VAL A 54 -20.84 -28.85 -7.57
C VAL A 54 -20.28 -27.51 -7.11
N LEU A 55 -20.32 -27.24 -5.81
CA LEU A 55 -19.79 -26.01 -5.24
C LEU A 55 -18.27 -25.92 -5.43
N ALA A 56 -17.53 -27.01 -5.18
CA ALA A 56 -16.08 -27.05 -5.39
C ALA A 56 -15.68 -26.84 -6.87
N VAL A 57 -16.40 -27.44 -7.82
CA VAL A 57 -16.18 -27.25 -9.27
C VAL A 57 -16.58 -25.83 -9.69
N HIS A 58 -17.68 -25.30 -9.15
CA HIS A 58 -18.11 -23.94 -9.41
C HIS A 58 -17.09 -22.93 -8.87
N GLU A 59 -16.63 -23.07 -7.64
CA GLU A 59 -15.58 -22.23 -7.07
C GLU A 59 -14.25 -22.35 -7.83
N ALA A 60 -13.87 -23.54 -8.30
CA ALA A 60 -12.71 -23.71 -9.17
C ALA A 60 -12.87 -22.97 -10.50
N LEU A 61 -14.00 -23.14 -11.18
CA LEU A 61 -14.28 -22.44 -12.45
C LEU A 61 -14.41 -20.93 -12.25
N THR A 62 -15.01 -20.47 -11.16
CA THR A 62 -15.12 -19.04 -10.84
C THR A 62 -13.74 -18.47 -10.56
N ARG A 63 -12.85 -19.20 -9.90
CA ARG A 63 -11.44 -18.80 -9.75
C ARG A 63 -10.71 -18.71 -11.08
N ASP A 64 -11.00 -19.60 -12.03
CA ASP A 64 -10.39 -19.57 -13.37
C ASP A 64 -10.94 -18.47 -14.28
N VAL A 65 -12.23 -18.14 -14.12
CA VAL A 65 -12.97 -17.20 -14.97
C VAL A 65 -12.93 -15.77 -14.41
N VAL A 66 -12.86 -15.59 -13.09
CA VAL A 66 -12.96 -14.28 -12.40
C VAL A 66 -11.71 -13.95 -11.57
N GLY A 67 -11.00 -14.95 -11.06
CA GLY A 67 -9.83 -14.76 -10.18
C GLY A 67 -8.47 -14.79 -10.91
N ALA A 68 -7.39 -14.85 -10.14
CA ALA A 68 -6.01 -14.92 -10.66
C ALA A 68 -5.63 -16.30 -11.24
N GLY A 69 -6.61 -17.16 -11.52
CA GLY A 69 -6.42 -18.50 -12.08
C GLY A 69 -5.49 -19.36 -11.21
N PRO A 70 -4.43 -19.98 -11.79
CA PRO A 70 -3.49 -20.82 -11.05
C PRO A 70 -2.77 -20.13 -9.88
N LEU A 71 -2.74 -18.79 -9.85
CA LEU A 71 -2.08 -18.01 -8.80
C LEU A 71 -2.99 -17.76 -7.59
N GLU A 72 -4.30 -17.93 -7.74
CA GLU A 72 -5.28 -17.66 -6.69
C GLU A 72 -5.00 -18.40 -5.36
N PRO A 73 -4.62 -19.69 -5.35
CA PRO A 73 -4.28 -20.36 -4.10
C PRO A 73 -3.06 -19.74 -3.39
N LEU A 74 -2.10 -19.20 -4.13
CA LEU A 74 -0.92 -18.54 -3.57
C LEU A 74 -1.29 -17.21 -2.91
N LEU A 75 -2.17 -16.42 -3.55
CA LEU A 75 -2.63 -15.13 -3.01
C LEU A 75 -3.37 -15.28 -1.67
N ARG A 76 -3.98 -16.44 -1.42
CA ARG A 76 -4.73 -16.72 -0.19
C ARG A 76 -3.90 -17.35 0.92
N LEU A 77 -2.64 -17.68 0.66
CA LEU A 77 -1.78 -18.23 1.69
C LEU A 77 -1.57 -17.19 2.81
N PRO A 78 -1.74 -17.55 4.09
CA PRO A 78 -1.54 -16.62 5.19
C PRO A 78 -0.15 -16.00 5.17
N GLY A 79 -0.10 -14.66 5.23
CA GLY A 79 1.13 -13.89 5.28
C GLY A 79 1.85 -13.68 3.95
N VAL A 80 1.26 -14.11 2.81
CA VAL A 80 1.81 -13.77 1.49
C VAL A 80 1.71 -12.27 1.25
N THR A 81 2.82 -11.69 0.80
CA THR A 81 2.92 -10.27 0.43
C THR A 81 3.04 -10.10 -1.07
N ASP A 82 3.71 -11.03 -1.76
CA ASP A 82 4.02 -10.93 -3.18
C ASP A 82 3.94 -12.30 -3.87
N VAL A 83 3.43 -12.35 -5.10
CA VAL A 83 3.48 -13.50 -6.01
C VAL A 83 4.03 -13.03 -7.35
N LEU A 84 5.15 -13.60 -7.80
CA LEU A 84 5.85 -13.18 -9.01
C LEU A 84 5.91 -14.33 -10.02
N VAL A 85 5.61 -14.03 -11.28
CA VAL A 85 5.75 -14.95 -12.41
C VAL A 85 6.79 -14.36 -13.36
N ASN A 86 7.89 -15.07 -13.56
CA ASN A 86 9.01 -14.67 -14.42
C ASN A 86 9.12 -15.58 -15.66
N GLY A 87 7.97 -15.97 -16.21
CA GLY A 87 7.83 -16.99 -17.25
C GLY A 87 7.18 -18.28 -16.75
N PRO A 88 6.95 -19.27 -17.64
CA PRO A 88 6.08 -20.41 -17.34
C PRO A 88 6.57 -21.35 -16.24
N GLU A 89 7.89 -21.42 -16.05
CA GLU A 89 8.55 -22.33 -15.11
C GLU A 89 9.03 -21.64 -13.83
N ALA A 90 8.82 -20.33 -13.69
CA ALA A 90 9.46 -19.50 -12.68
C ALA A 90 8.42 -18.69 -11.91
N VAL A 91 7.75 -19.33 -10.97
CA VAL A 91 6.81 -18.69 -10.03
C VAL A 91 7.43 -18.59 -8.64
N PHE A 92 7.33 -17.42 -8.01
CA PHE A 92 7.86 -17.14 -6.68
C PHE A 92 6.77 -16.54 -5.78
N VAL A 93 6.94 -16.72 -4.48
CA VAL A 93 6.11 -16.09 -3.44
C VAL A 93 7.01 -15.45 -2.38
N ASP A 94 6.59 -14.33 -1.79
CA ASP A 94 7.22 -13.77 -0.58
C ASP A 94 6.19 -13.77 0.56
N ARG A 95 6.64 -14.19 1.75
CA ARG A 95 5.87 -14.20 3.01
C ARG A 95 6.49 -13.28 4.07
N GLY A 96 7.20 -12.24 3.64
CA GLY A 96 7.95 -11.31 4.48
C GLY A 96 9.36 -11.75 4.86
N ARG A 97 9.84 -12.89 4.32
CA ARG A 97 11.19 -13.44 4.59
C ARG A 97 12.08 -13.46 3.35
N GLY A 98 11.58 -12.97 2.21
CA GLY A 98 12.24 -13.04 0.92
C GLY A 98 11.55 -14.04 -0.01
N LEU A 99 11.93 -13.99 -1.28
CA LEU A 99 11.34 -14.78 -2.36
C LEU A 99 11.72 -16.26 -2.25
N GLU A 100 10.71 -17.13 -2.33
CA GLU A 100 10.85 -18.58 -2.42
C GLU A 100 10.13 -19.11 -3.67
N PRO A 101 10.64 -20.18 -4.33
CA PRO A 101 9.93 -20.80 -5.45
C PRO A 101 8.58 -21.40 -5.03
N ALA A 102 7.56 -21.21 -5.86
CA ALA A 102 6.24 -21.80 -5.66
C ALA A 102 6.03 -22.99 -6.62
N ASP A 103 5.25 -23.99 -6.18
CA ASP A 103 4.92 -25.18 -6.99
C ASP A 103 3.73 -24.90 -7.93
N VAL A 104 3.88 -23.86 -8.75
CA VAL A 104 2.91 -23.49 -9.79
C VAL A 104 3.69 -23.35 -11.10
N ARG A 105 3.18 -23.97 -12.16
CA ARG A 105 3.75 -23.92 -13.50
C ARG A 105 2.67 -23.61 -14.52
N PHE A 106 3.06 -22.91 -15.58
CA PHE A 106 2.22 -22.66 -16.74
C PHE A 106 2.66 -23.55 -17.90
N ALA A 107 1.73 -23.89 -18.79
CA ALA A 107 2.04 -24.75 -19.93
C ALA A 107 3.08 -24.14 -20.88
N ASP A 108 3.00 -22.83 -21.10
CA ASP A 108 3.88 -22.05 -21.96
C ASP A 108 3.79 -20.56 -21.63
N ASP A 109 4.64 -19.73 -22.26
CA ASP A 109 4.56 -18.27 -22.13
C ASP A 109 3.20 -17.71 -22.57
N GLY A 110 2.59 -18.34 -23.58
CA GLY A 110 1.26 -17.99 -24.06
C GLY A 110 0.20 -18.10 -22.97
N ALA A 111 0.31 -19.06 -22.06
CA ALA A 111 -0.60 -19.23 -20.94
C ALA A 111 -0.44 -18.10 -19.90
N VAL A 112 0.80 -17.67 -19.63
CA VAL A 112 1.07 -16.50 -18.77
C VAL A 112 0.50 -15.23 -19.41
N ARG A 113 0.76 -15.00 -20.70
CA ARG A 113 0.19 -13.91 -21.48
C ARG A 113 -1.34 -13.91 -21.43
N ARG A 114 -2.00 -15.04 -21.70
CA ARG A 114 -3.46 -15.15 -21.66
C ARG A 114 -4.00 -14.82 -20.27
N LEU A 115 -3.33 -15.23 -19.19
CA LEU A 115 -3.73 -14.85 -17.84
C LEU A 115 -3.63 -13.33 -17.63
N ALA A 116 -2.48 -12.73 -17.96
CA ALA A 116 -2.26 -11.30 -17.82
C ALA A 116 -3.30 -10.47 -18.60
N GLN A 117 -3.57 -10.85 -19.84
CA GLN A 117 -4.54 -10.17 -20.71
C GLN A 117 -5.98 -10.29 -20.19
N ARG A 118 -6.37 -11.45 -19.64
CA ARG A 118 -7.69 -11.62 -19.02
C ARG A 118 -7.86 -10.73 -17.80
N LEU A 119 -6.86 -10.68 -16.92
CA LEU A 119 -6.88 -9.83 -15.72
C LEU A 119 -6.93 -8.34 -16.10
N ALA A 120 -6.17 -7.93 -17.13
CA ALA A 120 -6.24 -6.59 -17.70
C ALA A 120 -7.63 -6.25 -18.23
N ALA A 121 -8.21 -7.11 -19.06
CA ALA A 121 -9.54 -6.90 -19.63
C ALA A 121 -10.63 -6.84 -18.55
N GLY A 122 -10.54 -7.68 -17.52
CA GLY A 122 -11.45 -7.64 -16.37
C GLY A 122 -11.45 -6.32 -15.61
N ALA A 123 -10.35 -5.57 -15.64
CA ALA A 123 -10.22 -4.24 -15.05
C ALA A 123 -10.40 -3.10 -16.08
N GLY A 124 -10.87 -3.39 -17.30
CA GLY A 124 -11.05 -2.40 -18.36
C GLY A 124 -9.75 -1.82 -18.91
N ARG A 125 -8.65 -2.57 -18.82
CA ARG A 125 -7.33 -2.15 -19.30
C ARG A 125 -6.90 -2.95 -20.53
N ARG A 126 -6.17 -2.27 -21.41
CA ARG A 126 -5.59 -2.88 -22.62
C ARG A 126 -4.20 -3.42 -22.31
N LEU A 127 -3.95 -4.66 -22.73
CA LEU A 127 -2.65 -5.32 -22.63
C LEU A 127 -2.43 -6.17 -23.90
N ASP A 128 -1.61 -5.68 -24.82
CA ASP A 128 -1.33 -6.32 -26.11
C ASP A 128 0.03 -5.88 -26.66
N ASP A 129 0.34 -6.20 -27.92
CA ASP A 129 1.64 -5.86 -28.53
C ASP A 129 1.87 -4.36 -28.71
N ALA A 130 0.80 -3.55 -28.77
CA ALA A 130 0.90 -2.10 -28.85
C ALA A 130 1.05 -1.46 -27.46
N VAL A 131 0.44 -2.06 -26.44
CA VAL A 131 0.54 -1.65 -25.03
C VAL A 131 1.01 -2.86 -24.20
N PRO A 132 2.33 -3.18 -24.22
CA PRO A 132 2.86 -4.45 -23.69
C PRO A 132 3.11 -4.44 -22.17
N HIS A 133 2.52 -3.50 -21.44
CA HIS A 133 2.57 -3.46 -19.97
C HIS A 133 1.27 -2.90 -19.41
N CYS A 134 0.92 -3.29 -18.19
CA CYS A 134 -0.27 -2.76 -17.52
C CYS A 134 -0.15 -2.85 -16.00
N ASP A 135 -0.59 -1.78 -15.32
CA ASP A 135 -0.80 -1.70 -13.88
C ASP A 135 -2.29 -1.62 -13.58
N LEU A 136 -2.79 -2.42 -12.64
CA LEU A 136 -4.19 -2.39 -12.21
C LEU A 136 -4.36 -2.97 -10.80
N ARG A 137 -5.61 -2.95 -10.31
CA ARG A 137 -6.02 -3.65 -9.09
C ARG A 137 -7.04 -4.73 -9.39
N LEU A 138 -6.83 -5.88 -8.77
CA LEU A 138 -7.81 -6.94 -8.72
C LEU A 138 -8.93 -6.59 -7.70
N PRO A 139 -10.12 -7.22 -7.79
CA PRO A 139 -11.25 -6.91 -6.91
C PRO A 139 -10.98 -7.07 -5.41
N ASP A 140 -10.00 -7.90 -5.03
CA ASP A 140 -9.53 -8.12 -3.66
C ASP A 140 -8.54 -7.04 -3.16
N GLY A 141 -8.20 -6.06 -4.01
CA GLY A 141 -7.22 -5.01 -3.73
C GLY A 141 -5.78 -5.38 -4.08
N THR A 142 -5.53 -6.61 -4.56
CA THR A 142 -4.20 -7.04 -5.01
C THR A 142 -3.73 -6.17 -6.16
N ARG A 143 -2.56 -5.54 -5.98
CA ARG A 143 -1.91 -4.76 -7.05
C ARG A 143 -1.34 -5.73 -8.06
N PHE A 144 -1.66 -5.52 -9.34
CA PHE A 144 -1.19 -6.30 -10.47
C PHE A 144 -0.34 -5.42 -11.36
N HIS A 145 0.81 -5.95 -11.77
CA HIS A 145 1.62 -5.43 -12.85
C HIS A 145 1.97 -6.57 -13.80
N ALA A 146 1.95 -6.32 -15.10
CA ALA A 146 2.44 -7.29 -16.08
C ALA A 146 3.20 -6.62 -17.21
N VAL A 147 4.16 -7.35 -17.79
CA VAL A 147 4.90 -6.96 -18.99
C VAL A 147 4.97 -8.15 -19.94
N LEU A 148 4.54 -7.97 -21.19
CA LEU A 148 4.48 -9.04 -22.19
C LEU A 148 5.85 -9.32 -22.81
N ALA A 149 6.11 -10.58 -23.17
CA ALA A 149 7.17 -10.90 -24.12
C ALA A 149 6.86 -10.27 -25.51
N PRO A 150 7.89 -9.88 -26.28
CA PRO A 150 9.32 -10.00 -26.02
C PRO A 150 9.94 -8.82 -25.26
N LEU A 151 9.14 -7.85 -24.80
CA LEU A 151 9.64 -6.70 -24.02
C LEU A 151 10.26 -7.18 -22.70
N ALA A 152 9.60 -8.12 -22.03
CA ALA A 152 10.15 -8.83 -20.89
C ALA A 152 10.92 -10.11 -21.32
N ARG A 153 11.98 -10.42 -20.57
CA ARG A 153 12.76 -11.67 -20.69
C ARG A 153 12.89 -12.32 -19.30
N PRO A 154 12.84 -13.66 -19.18
CA PRO A 154 12.84 -14.65 -20.27
C PRO A 154 11.48 -14.89 -20.95
N GLY A 155 10.40 -14.27 -20.45
CA GLY A 155 9.06 -14.36 -21.00
C GLY A 155 8.15 -13.27 -20.43
N THR A 156 6.84 -13.41 -20.63
CA THR A 156 5.81 -12.56 -20.05
C THR A 156 5.87 -12.64 -18.52
N THR A 157 5.84 -11.49 -17.85
CA THR A 157 5.94 -11.40 -16.39
C THR A 157 4.65 -10.90 -15.75
N ILE A 158 4.36 -11.36 -14.53
CA ILE A 158 3.25 -10.90 -13.70
C ILE A 158 3.80 -10.68 -12.29
N SER A 159 3.54 -9.51 -11.71
CA SER A 159 3.84 -9.19 -10.32
C SER A 159 2.53 -8.87 -9.61
N LEU A 160 2.21 -9.66 -8.58
CA LEU A 160 1.05 -9.47 -7.72
C LEU A 160 1.54 -9.08 -6.34
N ARG A 161 1.01 -8.00 -5.79
CA ARG A 161 1.29 -7.56 -4.42
C ARG A 161 0.00 -7.50 -3.62
N VAL A 162 -0.10 -8.39 -2.65
CA VAL A 162 -1.29 -8.58 -1.83
C VAL A 162 -1.35 -7.46 -0.79
N PRO A 163 -2.50 -6.77 -0.64
CA PRO A 163 -2.66 -5.79 0.40
C PRO A 163 -2.55 -6.47 1.78
N PRO A 164 -1.98 -5.80 2.79
CA PRO A 164 -1.95 -6.34 4.14
C PRO A 164 -3.38 -6.60 4.62
N SER A 165 -3.61 -7.77 5.22
CA SER A 165 -4.94 -8.20 5.69
C SER A 165 -5.39 -7.54 6.99
N GLN A 166 -4.47 -6.90 7.73
CA GLN A 166 -4.73 -6.23 8.99
C GLN A 166 -3.95 -4.92 9.08
N VAL A 167 -4.60 -3.90 9.62
CA VAL A 167 -3.92 -2.66 10.04
C VAL A 167 -3.33 -2.89 11.42
N LEU A 168 -2.08 -2.46 11.60
CA LEU A 168 -1.39 -2.60 12.87
C LEU A 168 -1.61 -1.33 13.67
N ALA A 169 -2.39 -1.45 14.75
CA ALA A 169 -2.46 -0.40 15.76
C ALA A 169 -1.07 -0.13 16.37
N LEU A 170 -0.86 1.06 16.96
CA LEU A 170 0.43 1.38 17.57
C LEU A 170 0.84 0.36 18.64
N ASP A 171 -0.10 -0.13 19.45
CA ASP A 171 0.18 -1.13 20.48
C ASP A 171 0.62 -2.48 19.87
N GLU A 172 0.12 -2.84 18.69
CA GLU A 172 0.61 -4.02 17.96
C GLU A 172 2.03 -3.80 17.41
N LEU A 173 2.34 -2.59 16.94
CA LEU A 173 3.69 -2.23 16.54
C LEU A 173 4.66 -2.30 17.73
N VAL A 174 4.20 -1.93 18.93
CA VAL A 174 4.95 -2.12 20.18
C VAL A 174 5.14 -3.60 20.50
N ALA A 175 4.07 -4.40 20.45
CA ALA A 175 4.13 -5.84 20.71
C ALA A 175 5.07 -6.57 19.73
N ARG A 176 5.12 -6.13 18.47
CA ARG A 176 6.04 -6.64 17.44
C ARG A 176 7.44 -6.03 17.53
N GLY A 177 7.70 -5.14 18.50
CA GLY A 177 8.97 -4.44 18.72
C GLY A 177 9.43 -3.61 17.51
N ALA A 178 8.49 -3.10 16.72
CA ALA A 178 8.74 -2.09 15.68
C ALA A 178 8.77 -0.67 16.26
N LEU A 179 8.26 -0.49 17.49
CA LEU A 179 8.13 0.79 18.16
C LEU A 179 8.34 0.60 19.68
N PRO A 180 9.26 1.33 20.32
CA PRO A 180 9.33 1.36 21.79
C PRO A 180 8.03 1.91 22.40
N LEU A 181 7.64 1.45 23.60
CA LEU A 181 6.43 1.94 24.27
C LEU A 181 6.47 3.47 24.50
N ALA A 182 7.63 4.01 24.88
CA ALA A 182 7.81 5.46 25.04
C ALA A 182 7.60 6.21 23.72
N ALA A 183 8.05 5.63 22.60
CA ALA A 183 7.83 6.21 21.28
C ALA A 183 6.34 6.19 20.90
N ALA A 184 5.62 5.10 21.19
CA ALA A 184 4.17 5.05 20.94
C ALA A 184 3.41 6.16 21.68
N ARG A 185 3.77 6.46 22.93
CA ARG A 185 3.19 7.58 23.70
C ARG A 185 3.48 8.93 23.04
N LEU A 186 4.74 9.16 22.64
CA LEU A 186 5.14 10.38 21.93
C LEU A 186 4.37 10.54 20.61
N LEU A 187 4.25 9.47 19.81
CA LEU A 187 3.56 9.52 18.53
C LEU A 187 2.05 9.77 18.68
N ARG A 188 1.41 9.22 19.72
CA ARG A 188 0.02 9.58 20.07
C ARG A 188 -0.10 11.06 20.39
N ALA A 189 0.84 11.60 21.16
CA ALA A 189 0.85 13.00 21.52
C ALA A 189 1.00 13.91 20.28
N VAL A 190 1.86 13.54 19.31
CA VAL A 190 1.96 14.21 18.00
C VAL A 190 0.62 14.23 17.25
N VAL A 191 -0.10 13.10 17.23
CA VAL A 191 -1.41 12.99 16.56
C VAL A 191 -2.47 13.86 17.25
N HIS A 192 -2.55 13.78 18.59
CA HIS A 192 -3.53 14.52 19.40
C HIS A 192 -3.27 16.04 19.41
N ALA A 193 -2.01 16.47 19.39
CA ALA A 193 -1.62 17.88 19.26
C ALA A 193 -1.85 18.45 17.85
N ARG A 194 -2.44 17.66 16.93
CA ARG A 194 -2.69 18.03 15.53
C ARG A 194 -1.45 18.55 14.80
N LEU A 195 -0.27 18.03 15.15
CA LEU A 195 0.96 18.39 14.46
C LEU A 195 0.94 17.78 13.06
N ALA A 196 1.20 18.59 12.04
CA ALA A 196 1.43 18.08 10.69
C ALA A 196 2.74 17.29 10.64
N PHE A 197 2.71 16.09 10.06
CA PHE A 197 3.87 15.22 10.01
C PHE A 197 4.03 14.45 8.70
N LEU A 198 5.28 14.11 8.36
CA LEU A 198 5.59 13.18 7.27
C LEU A 198 6.22 11.91 7.82
N VAL A 199 5.72 10.75 7.37
CA VAL A 199 6.37 9.46 7.62
C VAL A 199 7.34 9.17 6.48
N THR A 200 8.62 9.00 6.79
CA THR A 200 9.68 8.87 5.78
C THR A 200 10.47 7.58 5.92
N GLY A 201 11.18 7.20 4.85
CA GLY A 201 11.95 5.97 4.81
C GLY A 201 12.03 5.34 3.42
N GLY A 202 12.93 4.36 3.29
CA GLY A 202 13.14 3.62 2.05
C GLY A 202 11.93 2.78 1.60
N THR A 203 12.05 2.17 0.43
CA THR A 203 11.04 1.24 -0.10
C THR A 203 10.92 0.03 0.83
N GLY A 204 9.68 -0.31 1.20
CA GLY A 204 9.43 -1.43 2.11
C GLY A 204 9.81 -1.17 3.57
N ALA A 205 10.18 0.05 3.98
CA ALA A 205 10.52 0.36 5.37
C ALA A 205 9.31 0.34 6.34
N GLY A 206 8.08 0.31 5.83
CA GLY A 206 6.85 0.28 6.63
C GLY A 206 6.16 1.64 6.81
N LYS A 207 6.43 2.63 5.93
CA LYS A 207 5.84 3.98 6.00
C LYS A 207 4.31 3.95 6.07
N THR A 208 3.66 3.27 5.11
CA THR A 208 2.19 3.15 5.04
C THR A 208 1.62 2.46 6.26
N THR A 209 2.33 1.45 6.80
CA THR A 209 1.91 0.73 8.02
C THR A 209 1.97 1.64 9.25
N MET A 210 3.06 2.39 9.43
CA MET A 210 3.19 3.36 10.51
C MET A 210 2.12 4.45 10.39
N LEU A 211 1.93 5.00 9.19
CA LEU A 211 0.91 6.03 8.93
C LEU A 211 -0.51 5.51 9.24
N ALA A 212 -0.87 4.31 8.80
CA ALA A 212 -2.18 3.73 9.11
C ALA A 212 -2.41 3.53 10.62
N GLY A 213 -1.37 3.11 11.36
CA GLY A 213 -1.41 3.02 12.82
C GLY A 213 -1.66 4.37 13.47
N LEU A 214 -0.93 5.41 13.06
CA LEU A 214 -1.09 6.78 13.57
C LEU A 214 -2.47 7.37 13.27
N LEU A 215 -2.99 7.13 12.06
CA LEU A 215 -4.32 7.57 11.66
C LEU A 215 -5.44 6.88 12.45
N SER A 216 -5.20 5.69 12.99
CA SER A 216 -6.15 4.99 13.85
C SER A 216 -6.22 5.59 15.26
N GLU A 217 -5.24 6.42 15.65
CA GLU A 217 -5.22 7.14 16.94
C GLU A 217 -5.87 8.53 16.83
N VAL A 218 -6.30 8.94 15.63
CA VAL A 218 -7.02 10.20 15.45
C VAL A 218 -8.36 10.14 16.20
N PRO A 219 -8.75 11.21 16.93
CA PRO A 219 -10.03 11.24 17.63
C PRO A 219 -11.23 10.92 16.73
N PRO A 220 -12.19 10.08 17.17
CA PRO A 220 -13.28 9.55 16.33
C PRO A 220 -14.24 10.63 15.80
N GLY A 221 -14.21 11.85 16.36
CA GLY A 221 -15.00 12.99 15.89
C GLY A 221 -14.40 13.70 14.67
N GLU A 222 -13.16 13.42 14.30
CA GLU A 222 -12.48 14.04 13.17
C GLU A 222 -12.76 13.31 11.85
N ARG A 223 -12.74 14.02 10.72
CA ARG A 223 -12.89 13.45 9.37
C ARG A 223 -11.55 13.29 8.70
N LEU A 224 -11.22 12.04 8.33
CA LEU A 224 -10.04 11.71 7.54
C LEU A 224 -10.39 11.67 6.05
N VAL A 225 -9.67 12.43 5.21
CA VAL A 225 -9.73 12.28 3.75
C VAL A 225 -8.36 11.82 3.24
N LEU A 226 -8.32 10.59 2.75
CA LEU A 226 -7.11 9.92 2.27
C LEU A 226 -7.03 10.07 0.76
N VAL A 227 -5.89 10.54 0.26
CA VAL A 227 -5.61 10.69 -1.17
C VAL A 227 -4.45 9.78 -1.52
N GLU A 228 -4.70 8.76 -2.33
CA GLU A 228 -3.74 7.71 -2.65
C GLU A 228 -3.70 7.42 -4.14
N ASP A 229 -2.58 6.91 -4.65
CA ASP A 229 -2.54 6.43 -6.04
C ASP A 229 -3.33 5.15 -6.27
N ALA A 230 -3.78 4.50 -5.21
CA ALA A 230 -3.19 3.26 -4.76
C ALA A 230 -3.76 2.87 -3.40
N GLY A 231 -5.09 2.86 -3.20
CA GLY A 231 -5.75 2.78 -1.90
C GLY A 231 -5.24 1.66 -0.96
N GLU A 232 -4.24 1.94 -0.13
CA GLU A 232 -3.57 1.01 0.78
C GLU A 232 -3.88 1.34 2.25
N LEU A 233 -4.10 2.60 2.57
CA LEU A 233 -4.39 3.04 3.92
C LEU A 233 -5.80 2.60 4.34
N ARG A 234 -5.88 1.89 5.46
CA ARG A 234 -7.12 1.36 6.03
C ARG A 234 -7.20 1.61 7.55
N PRO A 235 -6.98 2.85 8.02
CA PRO A 235 -6.98 3.11 9.46
C PRO A 235 -8.30 2.67 10.11
N GLU A 236 -8.21 2.15 11.33
CA GLU A 236 -9.37 1.76 12.12
C GLU A 236 -10.02 3.01 12.71
N HIS A 237 -10.77 3.73 11.88
CA HIS A 237 -11.37 5.01 12.24
C HIS A 237 -12.80 5.12 11.69
N PRO A 238 -13.78 5.62 12.47
CA PRO A 238 -15.19 5.60 12.07
C PRO A 238 -15.53 6.53 10.89
N HIS A 239 -14.72 7.56 10.64
CA HIS A 239 -15.02 8.60 9.66
C HIS A 239 -13.87 8.81 8.66
N VAL A 240 -13.76 7.88 7.70
CA VAL A 240 -12.70 7.83 6.68
C VAL A 240 -13.30 7.90 5.29
N VAL A 241 -12.72 8.74 4.42
CA VAL A 241 -13.03 8.76 3.00
C VAL A 241 -11.75 8.61 2.18
N GLY A 242 -11.69 7.59 1.34
CA GLY A 242 -10.57 7.36 0.42
C GLY A 242 -10.86 7.91 -0.98
N LEU A 243 -9.89 8.62 -1.55
CA LEU A 243 -9.84 9.06 -2.93
C LEU A 243 -8.65 8.38 -3.61
N GLU A 244 -8.90 7.78 -4.77
CA GLU A 244 -7.88 7.03 -5.52
C GLU A 244 -7.60 7.69 -6.87
N ALA A 245 -6.32 7.92 -7.16
CA ALA A 245 -5.89 8.44 -8.46
C ALA A 245 -6.23 7.43 -9.56
N ARG A 246 -6.43 7.94 -10.77
CA ARG A 246 -6.78 7.11 -11.92
C ARG A 246 -5.90 7.47 -13.10
N PRO A 247 -5.16 6.52 -13.70
CA PRO A 247 -4.48 6.77 -14.96
C PRO A 247 -5.49 7.05 -16.09
N PRO A 248 -5.06 7.63 -17.21
CA PRO A 248 -5.94 7.76 -18.37
C PRO A 248 -6.41 6.38 -18.86
N ASN A 249 -7.58 6.38 -19.51
CA ASN A 249 -8.12 5.19 -20.18
C ASN A 249 -7.33 4.86 -21.47
N VAL A 250 -7.78 3.84 -22.21
CA VAL A 250 -7.10 3.38 -23.43
C VAL A 250 -7.07 4.43 -24.55
N GLU A 251 -8.00 5.39 -24.52
CA GLU A 251 -8.03 6.55 -25.41
C GLU A 251 -7.20 7.75 -24.91
N GLY A 252 -6.49 7.62 -23.79
CA GLY A 252 -5.69 8.69 -23.20
C GLY A 252 -6.49 9.74 -22.42
N ALA A 253 -7.76 9.48 -22.13
CA ALA A 253 -8.67 10.43 -21.48
C ALA A 253 -8.99 10.05 -20.03
N GLY A 254 -9.44 11.03 -19.25
CA GLY A 254 -9.98 10.79 -17.91
C GLY A 254 -8.96 10.50 -16.82
N GLU A 255 -7.70 10.92 -17.01
CA GLU A 255 -6.71 10.91 -15.93
C GLU A 255 -7.18 11.77 -14.74
N ILE A 256 -6.99 11.25 -13.53
CA ILE A 256 -7.20 11.98 -12.27
C ILE A 256 -5.94 11.82 -11.45
N THR A 257 -5.17 12.90 -11.31
CA THR A 257 -3.89 12.92 -10.59
C THR A 257 -4.09 13.10 -9.09
N LEU A 258 -3.08 12.74 -8.29
CA LEU A 258 -3.05 13.03 -6.84
C LEU A 258 -3.28 14.52 -6.57
N ALA A 259 -2.59 15.40 -7.30
CA ALA A 259 -2.75 16.85 -7.16
C ALA A 259 -4.21 17.29 -7.34
N THR A 260 -4.91 16.70 -8.33
CA THR A 260 -6.33 16.95 -8.53
C THR A 260 -7.16 16.49 -7.34
N LEU A 261 -6.89 15.29 -6.83
CA LEU A 261 -7.60 14.74 -5.68
C LEU A 261 -7.34 15.50 -4.39
N VAL A 262 -6.13 15.99 -4.14
CA VAL A 262 -5.83 16.85 -2.99
C VAL A 262 -6.69 18.11 -3.05
N ARG A 263 -6.76 18.78 -4.20
CA ARG A 263 -7.64 19.95 -4.35
C ARG A 263 -9.12 19.64 -4.13
N GLN A 264 -9.60 18.47 -4.56
CA GLN A 264 -10.98 18.06 -4.30
C GLN A 264 -11.19 17.72 -2.82
N ALA A 265 -10.23 17.05 -2.18
CA ALA A 265 -10.28 16.69 -0.77
C ALA A 265 -10.47 17.91 0.13
N LEU A 266 -9.81 19.04 -0.17
CA LEU A 266 -9.97 20.30 0.56
C LEU A 266 -11.41 20.85 0.56
N ARG A 267 -12.23 20.46 -0.43
CA ARG A 267 -13.64 20.87 -0.53
C ARG A 267 -14.57 19.92 0.24
N MET A 268 -14.04 18.85 0.81
CA MET A 268 -14.80 17.80 1.50
C MET A 268 -14.82 17.98 3.02
N ARG A 269 -14.45 19.17 3.52
CA ARG A 269 -14.33 19.52 4.94
C ARG A 269 -13.49 18.51 5.73
N PRO A 270 -12.25 18.19 5.31
CA PRO A 270 -11.40 17.29 6.07
C PRO A 270 -10.94 17.96 7.37
N ASP A 271 -10.96 17.23 8.48
CA ASP A 271 -10.24 17.62 9.69
C ASP A 271 -8.77 17.19 9.60
N ARG A 272 -8.50 16.12 8.83
CA ARG A 272 -7.15 15.67 8.43
C ARG A 272 -7.13 15.36 6.93
N LEU A 273 -6.24 16.04 6.21
CA LEU A 273 -5.88 15.66 4.84
C LEU A 273 -4.68 14.71 4.90
N VAL A 274 -4.81 13.55 4.24
CA VAL A 274 -3.74 12.56 4.18
C VAL A 274 -3.34 12.30 2.74
N VAL A 275 -2.04 12.39 2.43
CA VAL A 275 -1.49 11.98 1.13
C VAL A 275 -0.70 10.68 1.32
N GLY A 276 -1.18 9.60 0.72
CA GLY A 276 -0.63 8.26 0.91
C GLY A 276 0.87 8.18 0.60
N GLU A 277 1.32 8.75 -0.51
CA GLU A 277 2.73 8.94 -0.83
C GLU A 277 2.91 10.19 -1.69
N VAL A 278 3.76 11.10 -1.24
CA VAL A 278 4.15 12.31 -1.97
C VAL A 278 5.30 11.96 -2.90
N ARG A 279 5.06 12.04 -4.20
CA ARG A 279 5.97 11.66 -5.28
C ARG A 279 6.05 12.67 -6.43
N GLY A 280 5.19 13.68 -6.45
CA GLY A 280 5.08 14.63 -7.54
C GLY A 280 4.42 15.95 -7.14
N ALA A 281 3.65 16.52 -8.08
CA ALA A 281 3.11 17.88 -7.97
C ALA A 281 2.12 18.09 -6.82
N GLU A 282 1.52 17.02 -6.30
CA GLU A 282 0.64 17.08 -5.13
C GLU A 282 1.34 17.61 -3.86
N VAL A 283 2.68 17.63 -3.83
CA VAL A 283 3.45 18.25 -2.74
C VAL A 283 3.07 19.72 -2.56
N VAL A 284 2.77 20.44 -3.65
CA VAL A 284 2.42 21.85 -3.62
C VAL A 284 1.06 22.04 -2.96
N ASP A 285 0.07 21.24 -3.38
CA ASP A 285 -1.28 21.30 -2.81
C ASP A 285 -1.27 20.84 -1.35
N LEU A 286 -0.42 19.86 -0.99
CA LEU A 286 -0.23 19.43 0.40
C LEU A 286 0.37 20.57 1.26
N LEU A 287 1.47 21.18 0.83
CA LEU A 287 2.09 22.29 1.56
C LEU A 287 1.10 23.46 1.74
N ALA A 288 0.34 23.81 0.70
CA ALA A 288 -0.72 24.81 0.81
C ALA A 288 -1.79 24.41 1.83
N ALA A 289 -2.22 23.14 1.84
CA ALA A 289 -3.21 22.64 2.79
C ALA A 289 -2.73 22.77 4.25
N LEU A 290 -1.47 22.38 4.51
CA LEU A 290 -0.86 22.48 5.84
C LEU A 290 -0.83 23.91 6.39
N ASN A 291 -0.80 24.90 5.49
CA ASN A 291 -0.78 26.33 5.84
C ASN A 291 -2.18 26.99 5.86
N THR A 292 -3.25 26.29 5.47
CA THR A 292 -4.59 26.88 5.28
C THR A 292 -5.67 26.25 6.17
N GLY A 293 -5.32 25.91 7.41
CA GLY A 293 -6.27 25.45 8.42
C GLY A 293 -6.58 23.95 8.39
N HIS A 294 -5.78 23.15 7.68
CA HIS A 294 -5.83 21.69 7.73
C HIS A 294 -4.74 21.15 8.65
N GLU A 295 -4.85 21.53 9.92
CA GLU A 295 -3.95 21.08 10.98
C GLU A 295 -3.89 19.56 11.04
N GLY A 296 -2.73 19.02 11.37
CA GLY A 296 -2.53 17.59 11.49
C GLY A 296 -2.54 16.84 10.16
N GLY A 297 -2.52 17.55 9.03
CA GLY A 297 -2.32 16.95 7.72
C GLY A 297 -1.01 16.18 7.66
N CYS A 298 -1.01 15.04 6.98
CA CYS A 298 0.13 14.13 6.99
C CYS A 298 0.26 13.33 5.71
N GLY A 299 1.38 12.64 5.55
CA GLY A 299 1.57 11.75 4.42
C GLY A 299 2.85 10.94 4.52
N THR A 300 3.15 10.17 3.48
CA THR A 300 4.46 9.51 3.37
C THR A 300 5.34 10.16 2.31
N LEU A 301 6.65 10.12 2.51
CA LEU A 301 7.65 10.61 1.57
C LEU A 301 8.84 9.66 1.55
N HIS A 302 9.34 9.32 0.35
CA HIS A 302 10.59 8.57 0.26
C HIS A 302 11.78 9.49 0.56
N ALA A 303 12.52 9.18 1.63
CA ALA A 303 13.77 9.83 2.00
C ALA A 303 14.68 8.81 2.70
N ASN A 304 16.00 8.96 2.53
CA ASN A 304 16.99 8.06 3.14
C ASN A 304 17.29 8.45 4.59
N SER A 305 17.06 9.71 4.95
CA SER A 305 17.17 10.24 6.30
C SER A 305 16.20 11.41 6.51
N PRO A 306 15.88 11.79 7.76
CA PRO A 306 15.12 13.02 8.04
C PRO A 306 15.76 14.28 7.45
N ALA A 307 17.08 14.37 7.47
CA ALA A 307 17.82 15.51 6.94
C ALA A 307 17.63 15.72 5.43
N ASP A 308 17.28 14.67 4.68
CA ASP A 308 17.04 14.75 3.23
C ASP A 308 15.64 15.29 2.87
N VAL A 309 14.73 15.38 3.85
CA VAL A 309 13.32 15.75 3.59
C VAL A 309 13.17 17.13 2.96
N PRO A 310 13.81 18.21 3.46
CA PRO A 310 13.68 19.53 2.83
C PRO A 310 14.12 19.54 1.38
N ALA A 311 15.27 18.93 1.06
CA ALA A 311 15.79 18.85 -0.30
C ALA A 311 14.87 18.01 -1.22
N ARG A 312 14.26 16.94 -0.69
CA ARG A 312 13.32 16.11 -1.45
C ARG A 312 12.03 16.85 -1.76
N VAL A 313 11.45 17.53 -0.77
CA VAL A 313 10.26 18.37 -0.95
C VAL A 313 10.55 19.50 -1.93
N GLU A 314 11.71 20.15 -1.81
CA GLU A 314 12.18 21.18 -2.74
C GLU A 314 12.24 20.65 -4.17
N ALA A 315 12.90 19.52 -4.42
CA ALA A 315 13.00 18.97 -5.78
C ALA A 315 11.63 18.69 -6.42
N LEU A 316 10.68 18.14 -5.65
CA LEU A 316 9.32 17.86 -6.12
C LEU A 316 8.53 19.15 -6.40
N ALA A 317 8.61 20.13 -5.50
CA ALA A 317 7.88 21.37 -5.61
C ALA A 317 8.44 22.29 -6.70
N LEU A 318 9.76 22.34 -6.88
CA LEU A 318 10.41 23.02 -8.00
C LEU A 318 9.95 22.44 -9.34
N ALA A 319 9.90 21.10 -9.47
CA ALA A 319 9.39 20.44 -10.67
C ALA A 319 7.90 20.75 -10.94
N ALA A 320 7.15 21.11 -9.89
CA ALA A 320 5.76 21.52 -9.95
C ALA A 320 5.54 23.04 -10.09
N GLY A 321 6.62 23.82 -10.20
CA GLY A 321 6.58 25.26 -10.50
C GLY A 321 6.59 26.20 -9.30
N LEU A 322 6.79 25.71 -8.08
CA LEU A 322 7.08 26.59 -6.93
C LEU A 322 8.54 27.03 -6.97
N ASP A 323 8.84 28.25 -6.54
CA ASP A 323 10.22 28.67 -6.31
C ASP A 323 10.74 28.16 -4.96
N ARG A 324 12.07 28.08 -4.84
CA ARG A 324 12.73 27.52 -3.64
C ARG A 324 12.37 28.27 -2.35
N GLU A 325 12.23 29.59 -2.40
CA GLU A 325 11.95 30.40 -1.21
C GLU A 325 10.53 30.13 -0.70
N ALA A 326 9.56 30.07 -1.61
CA ALA A 326 8.19 29.68 -1.31
C ALA A 326 8.11 28.27 -0.71
N VAL A 327 8.89 27.31 -1.22
CA VAL A 327 8.92 25.95 -0.66
C VAL A 327 9.38 25.96 0.79
N HIS A 328 10.52 26.57 1.09
CA HIS A 328 11.04 26.58 2.45
C HIS A 328 10.16 27.38 3.41
N SER A 329 9.56 28.49 2.94
CA SER A 329 8.59 29.26 3.70
C SER A 329 7.37 28.41 4.08
N GLN A 330 6.74 27.73 3.11
CA GLN A 330 5.59 26.87 3.36
C GLN A 330 5.94 25.63 4.18
N LEU A 331 7.11 25.04 3.96
CA LEU A 331 7.57 23.87 4.71
C LEU A 331 7.80 24.22 6.18
N GLY A 332 8.44 25.35 6.45
CA GLY A 332 8.71 25.82 7.82
C GLY A 332 7.47 26.26 8.58
N ALA A 333 6.47 26.81 7.89
CA ALA A 333 5.22 27.24 8.51
C ALA A 333 4.20 26.09 8.66
N GLY A 334 4.23 25.09 7.78
CA GLY A 334 3.20 24.05 7.70
C GLY A 334 3.59 22.68 8.24
N LEU A 335 4.86 22.25 8.15
CA LEU A 335 5.30 20.92 8.59
C LEU A 335 6.02 21.02 9.93
N HIS A 336 5.63 20.17 10.89
CA HIS A 336 6.18 20.21 12.24
C HIS A 336 7.16 19.06 12.49
N VAL A 337 6.75 17.83 12.16
CA VAL A 337 7.46 16.61 12.57
C VAL A 337 7.75 15.69 11.38
N VAL A 338 8.91 15.04 11.41
CA VAL A 338 9.32 13.99 10.48
C VAL A 338 9.51 12.69 11.25
N LEU A 339 8.73 11.67 10.92
CA LEU A 339 8.78 10.34 11.52
C LEU A 339 9.51 9.39 10.58
N HIS A 340 10.75 9.04 10.87
CA HIS A 340 11.54 8.20 9.97
C HIS A 340 11.53 6.75 10.39
N VAL A 341 11.11 5.89 9.48
CA VAL A 341 11.12 4.44 9.63
C VAL A 341 12.23 3.83 8.80
N ALA A 342 12.95 2.88 9.39
CA ALA A 342 14.04 2.18 8.75
C ALA A 342 13.96 0.68 8.99
N ARG A 343 14.71 -0.07 8.17
CA ARG A 343 14.95 -1.49 8.40
C ARG A 343 16.28 -1.64 9.12
N GLY A 344 16.24 -2.03 10.40
CA GLY A 344 17.42 -2.26 11.21
C GLY A 344 18.27 -3.42 10.70
N ARG A 345 19.49 -3.55 11.25
CA ARG A 345 20.47 -4.59 10.86
C ARG A 345 19.96 -6.03 11.04
N GLU A 346 19.10 -6.25 12.02
CA GLU A 346 18.44 -7.54 12.26
C GLU A 346 17.22 -7.78 11.35
N GLY A 347 17.00 -6.92 10.35
CA GLY A 347 15.90 -7.03 9.39
C GLY A 347 14.55 -6.51 9.90
N ARG A 348 14.45 -6.14 11.18
CA ARG A 348 13.24 -5.56 11.80
C ARG A 348 12.97 -4.16 11.26
N ARG A 349 11.71 -3.88 10.96
CA ARG A 349 11.22 -2.58 10.47
C ARG A 349 10.65 -1.81 11.65
N GLY A 350 10.91 -0.53 11.76
CA GLY A 350 10.43 0.26 12.89
C GLY A 350 10.78 1.74 12.82
N LEU A 351 10.29 2.50 13.80
CA LEU A 351 10.69 3.89 13.99
C LEU A 351 12.19 3.93 14.32
N ALA A 352 12.93 4.76 13.59
CA ALA A 352 14.36 4.97 13.80
C ALA A 352 14.64 6.36 14.38
N GLU A 353 13.90 7.37 13.95
CA GLU A 353 14.17 8.77 14.30
C GLU A 353 12.90 9.61 14.22
N VAL A 354 12.78 10.58 15.13
CA VAL A 354 11.81 11.66 15.10
C VAL A 354 12.60 12.95 14.96
N GLY A 355 12.38 13.65 13.85
CA GLY A 355 12.96 14.97 13.61
C GLY A 355 11.89 16.06 13.65
N VAL A 356 12.30 17.28 13.94
CA VAL A 356 11.46 18.47 13.86
C VAL A 356 11.97 19.43 12.78
N VAL A 357 11.06 20.11 12.11
CA VAL A 357 11.42 21.13 11.13
C VAL A 357 11.78 22.41 11.88
N VAL A 358 13.00 22.90 11.69
CA VAL A 358 13.51 24.11 12.33
C VAL A 358 14.08 25.07 11.29
N PRO A 359 14.04 26.40 11.55
CA PRO A 359 14.71 27.38 10.70
C PRO A 359 16.22 27.10 10.65
N GLU A 360 16.79 27.20 9.46
CA GLU A 360 18.24 27.23 9.28
C GLU A 360 18.73 28.68 9.47
N PRO A 361 19.67 28.94 10.39
CA PRO A 361 20.12 30.29 10.68
C PRO A 361 20.68 31.00 9.44
N HIS A 362 20.21 32.23 9.19
CA HIS A 362 20.73 33.14 8.18
C HIS A 362 20.56 32.71 6.71
N THR A 363 19.77 31.67 6.42
CA THR A 363 19.54 31.22 5.04
C THR A 363 18.10 31.41 4.56
N GLY A 364 17.15 31.67 5.47
CA GLY A 364 15.71 31.68 5.16
C GLY A 364 15.14 30.30 4.82
N ARG A 365 15.92 29.24 5.06
CA ARG A 365 15.56 27.85 4.78
C ARG A 365 15.18 27.13 6.06
N VAL A 366 14.77 25.87 5.89
CA VAL A 366 14.53 24.96 7.00
C VAL A 366 15.38 23.72 6.86
N ARG A 367 15.72 23.14 8.01
CA ARG A 367 16.35 21.83 8.14
C ARG A 367 15.50 20.96 9.05
N VAL A 368 15.72 19.66 8.99
CA VAL A 368 15.15 18.73 9.97
C VAL A 368 16.22 18.44 11.01
N GLU A 369 15.92 18.70 12.26
CA GLU A 369 16.79 18.44 13.40
C GLU A 369 16.28 17.27 14.23
N GLU A 370 17.19 16.38 14.62
CA GLU A 370 16.85 15.20 15.42
C GLU A 370 16.31 15.63 16.80
N ALA A 371 15.09 15.22 17.12
CA ALA A 371 14.50 15.38 18.43
C ALA A 371 14.67 14.11 19.27
N VAL A 372 14.48 12.94 18.67
CA VAL A 372 14.62 11.65 19.34
C VAL A 372 15.10 10.60 18.36
N ARG A 373 16.01 9.72 18.79
CA ARG A 373 16.46 8.54 18.05
C ARG A 373 16.13 7.26 18.81
N VAL A 374 15.79 6.19 18.08
CA VAL A 374 15.62 4.86 18.66
C VAL A 374 16.95 4.10 18.58
N VAL A 375 17.52 3.77 19.75
CA VAL A 375 18.74 2.97 19.88
C VAL A 375 18.44 1.80 20.82
N ASP A 376 18.65 0.58 20.34
CA ASP A 376 18.43 -0.66 21.09
C ASP A 376 17.06 -0.72 21.81
N GLY A 377 16.01 -0.25 21.12
CA GLY A 377 14.64 -0.24 21.65
C GLY A 377 14.36 0.84 22.69
N ARG A 378 15.26 1.82 22.87
CA ARG A 378 15.10 2.96 23.77
C ARG A 378 15.12 4.26 23.00
N LEU A 379 14.45 5.27 23.53
CA LEU A 379 14.56 6.63 23.03
C LEU A 379 15.82 7.28 23.60
N VAL A 380 16.59 7.90 22.71
CA VAL A 380 17.73 8.76 23.03
C VAL A 380 17.35 10.15 22.56
N GLU A 381 17.45 11.12 23.45
CA GLU A 381 17.12 12.51 23.15
C GLU A 381 18.17 13.14 22.23
N GLY A 382 17.68 13.87 21.25
CA GLY A 382 18.47 14.67 20.33
C GLY A 382 18.43 16.16 20.66
N PRO A 383 19.17 16.99 19.91
CA PRO A 383 19.29 18.42 20.17
C PRO A 383 17.96 19.20 20.10
N ALA A 384 16.94 18.67 19.42
CA ALA A 384 15.64 19.33 19.29
C ALA A 384 14.51 18.67 20.10
N VAL A 385 14.84 17.90 21.15
CA VAL A 385 13.84 17.29 22.04
C VAL A 385 12.92 18.34 22.68
N ASP A 386 13.47 19.46 23.15
CA ASP A 386 12.71 20.54 23.81
C ASP A 386 11.75 21.22 22.83
N VAL A 387 12.16 21.36 21.56
CA VAL A 387 11.32 21.90 20.49
C VAL A 387 10.13 20.97 20.24
N LEU A 388 10.38 19.66 20.18
CA LEU A 388 9.30 18.67 20.03
C LEU A 388 8.35 18.68 21.24
N ALA A 389 8.89 18.76 22.46
CA ALA A 389 8.09 18.83 23.67
C ALA A 389 7.18 20.06 23.68
N ALA A 390 7.71 21.24 23.32
CA ALA A 390 6.93 22.47 23.20
C ALA A 390 5.82 22.37 22.14
N LEU A 391 6.11 21.76 20.98
CA LEU A 391 5.11 21.53 19.93
C LEU A 391 3.96 20.63 20.41
N VAL A 392 4.29 19.58 21.17
CA VAL A 392 3.31 18.60 21.67
C VAL A 392 2.47 19.16 22.82
N ALA A 393 3.07 19.95 23.71
CA ALA A 393 2.37 20.64 24.79
C ALA A 393 1.35 21.66 24.26
N GLY A 394 1.63 22.26 23.09
CA GLY A 394 0.81 23.33 22.54
C GLY A 394 0.99 24.64 23.32
N PRO A 395 0.38 25.74 22.85
CA PRO A 395 0.57 27.07 23.43
C PRO A 395 0.02 27.23 24.87
N ASP A 396 -0.87 26.35 25.32
CA ASP A 396 -1.55 26.46 26.62
C ASP A 396 -0.87 25.69 27.77
N ASP A 397 0.11 24.81 27.48
CA ASP A 397 0.67 23.86 28.46
C ASP A 397 2.17 24.04 28.74
N ALA A 398 2.78 25.14 28.28
CA ALA A 398 4.21 25.45 28.40
C ALA A 398 4.70 25.75 29.85
N THR A 399 4.04 25.24 30.89
CA THR A 399 4.36 25.53 32.30
C THR A 399 4.64 24.33 33.21
N GLU A 400 4.64 23.08 32.73
CA GLU A 400 5.15 21.96 33.54
C GLU A 400 6.19 21.10 32.80
N PRO A 401 7.39 20.88 33.37
CA PRO A 401 8.41 20.02 32.79
C PRO A 401 8.01 18.54 32.93
N LEU A 402 8.22 17.77 31.85
CA LEU A 402 8.10 16.30 31.82
C LEU A 402 9.16 15.68 32.76
N GLY A 403 8.72 15.28 33.96
CA GLY A 403 9.53 14.59 34.97
C GLY A 403 9.50 13.07 34.87
#